data_AF-A0A2G6HFR8-F1
#
_entry.id   AF-A0A2G6HFR8-F1
#
_cell.length_a   1.000
_cell.length_b   1.000
_cell.length_c   1.000
_cell.angle_alpha   90.00
_cell.angle_beta   90.00
_cell.angle_gamma   90.00
#
_symmetry.space_group_name_H-M   'P 1'
#
loop_
_entity.id
_entity.type
_entity.pdbx_description
1 polymer ?
#
loop_
_entity_poly.entity_id
_entity_poly.type
_entity_poly.pdbx_seq_one_letter_code
_entity_poly.pdbx_strand_id
1 'polypeptide(L)'
;MTLANCDQNHVAFATVEGLLNLMRFALDSLRELGVPVERVLLIGGGAKSVAVQQLAAKVLAAKVEIPNPGEYVALGAAVQAGKVIATEIPLRKE
;
A
#
# COMPACT_ATOMS: atom_id res chain seq x y z
N MET A 1 -13.86 19.19 13.98
CA MET A 1 -15.00 19.61 13.15
C MET A 1 -15.76 20.73 13.86
N THR A 2 -16.35 21.66 13.12
CA THR A 2 -17.15 22.79 13.63
C THR A 2 -18.43 22.92 12.80
N LEU A 3 -19.38 23.75 13.24
CA LEU A 3 -20.62 23.99 12.49
C LEU A 3 -20.34 24.47 11.04
N ALA A 4 -19.26 25.22 10.84
CA ALA A 4 -18.89 25.76 9.52
C ALA A 4 -18.34 24.71 8.55
N ASN A 5 -17.91 23.54 9.01
CA ASN A 5 -17.31 22.51 8.15
C ASN A 5 -17.83 21.09 8.43
N CYS A 6 -18.97 20.96 9.10
CA CYS A 6 -19.63 19.68 9.34
C CYS A 6 -20.69 19.40 8.26
N ASP A 7 -20.23 19.29 7.02
CA ASP A 7 -21.05 18.89 5.88
C ASP A 7 -20.49 17.64 5.21
N GLN A 8 -21.24 17.10 4.24
CA GLN A 8 -20.91 15.85 3.57
C GLN A 8 -19.54 15.89 2.87
N ASN A 9 -19.17 17.02 2.25
CA ASN A 9 -17.92 17.14 1.51
C ASN A 9 -16.72 17.12 2.45
N HIS A 10 -16.79 17.89 3.53
CA HIS A 10 -15.73 17.93 4.53
C HIS A 10 -15.58 16.60 5.27
N VAL A 11 -16.69 15.94 5.63
CA VAL A 11 -16.64 14.62 6.29
C VAL A 11 -16.05 13.57 5.34
N ALA A 12 -16.46 13.54 4.08
CA ALA A 12 -15.91 12.60 3.09
C ALA A 12 -14.40 12.81 2.88
N PHE A 13 -13.96 14.07 2.72
CA PHE A 13 -12.55 14.39 2.57
C PHE A 13 -11.75 14.00 3.82
N ALA A 14 -12.20 14.41 5.01
CA ALA A 14 -11.54 14.10 6.27
C ALA A 14 -11.45 12.58 6.53
N THR A 15 -12.41 11.80 6.04
CA THR A 15 -12.37 10.33 6.14
C THR A 15 -11.23 9.75 5.30
N VAL A 16 -11.09 10.19 4.04
CA VAL A 16 -10.02 9.72 3.16
C VAL A 16 -8.65 10.20 3.64
N GLU A 17 -8.55 11.46 4.03
CA GLU A 17 -7.32 12.04 4.58
C GLU A 17 -6.91 11.35 5.89
N GLY A 18 -7.87 11.10 6.78
CA GLY A 18 -7.64 10.38 8.03
C GLY A 18 -7.11 8.97 7.81
N LEU A 19 -7.69 8.22 6.87
CA LEU A 19 -7.19 6.89 6.47
C LEU A 19 -5.74 6.95 5.96
N LEU A 20 -5.43 7.92 5.10
CA LEU A 20 -4.08 8.04 4.54
C LEU A 20 -3.06 8.50 5.59
N ASN A 21 -3.46 9.35 6.53
CA ASN A 21 -2.61 9.75 7.66
C ASN A 21 -2.34 8.57 8.60
N LEU A 22 -3.33 7.71 8.84
CA LEU A 22 -3.12 6.46 9.58
C LEU A 22 -2.08 5.57 8.87
N MET A 23 -2.18 5.43 7.55
CA MET A 23 -1.19 4.67 6.78
C MET A 23 0.20 5.33 6.83
N ARG A 24 0.27 6.66 6.71
CA ARG A 24 1.51 7.43 6.81
C ARG A 24 2.20 7.19 8.16
N PHE A 25 1.44 7.19 9.25
CA PHE A 25 1.97 6.88 10.58
C PHE A 25 2.64 5.49 10.60
N ALA A 26 1.98 4.47 10.05
CA ALA A 26 2.57 3.13 9.96
C ALA A 26 3.87 3.11 9.13
N LEU A 27 3.94 3.86 8.02
CA LEU A 27 5.17 3.98 7.23
C LEU A 27 6.27 4.70 8.00
N ASP A 28 5.94 5.75 8.74
CA ASP A 28 6.90 6.49 9.56
C ASP A 28 7.44 5.61 10.70
N SER A 29 6.60 4.78 11.33
CA SER A 29 7.07 3.80 12.32
C SER A 29 8.06 2.78 11.73
N LEU A 30 7.87 2.35 10.48
CA LEU A 30 8.88 1.50 9.79
C LEU A 30 10.20 2.25 9.61
N ARG A 31 10.14 3.53 9.22
CA ARG A 31 11.33 4.38 9.04
C ARG A 31 12.08 4.59 10.36
N GLU A 32 11.37 4.78 11.46
CA GLU A 32 11.94 4.90 12.81
C GLU A 32 12.71 3.63 13.24
N LEU A 33 12.28 2.46 12.75
CA LEU A 33 12.98 1.19 12.95
C LEU A 33 14.14 0.98 11.95
N GLY A 34 14.48 1.99 11.14
CA GLY A 34 15.54 1.92 10.15
C GLY A 34 15.16 1.19 8.85
N VAL A 35 13.87 0.92 8.61
CA VAL A 35 13.41 0.32 7.36
C VAL A 35 13.08 1.43 6.36
N PRO A 36 13.86 1.61 5.28
CA PRO A 36 13.58 2.65 4.29
C PRO A 36 12.31 2.32 3.50
N VAL A 37 11.41 3.30 3.40
CA VAL A 37 10.19 3.22 2.57
C VAL A 37 10.27 4.23 1.44
N GLU A 38 10.73 3.78 0.27
CA GLU A 38 10.91 4.62 -0.92
C GLU A 38 9.71 4.58 -1.87
N ARG A 39 9.00 3.44 -1.91
CA ARG A 39 7.89 3.19 -2.84
C ARG A 39 6.73 2.49 -2.16
N VAL A 40 5.52 2.92 -2.50
CA VAL A 40 4.25 2.32 -2.07
C VAL A 40 3.48 1.86 -3.30
N LEU A 41 3.07 0.58 -3.28
CA LEU A 41 2.17 0.01 -4.28
C LEU A 41 0.75 0.01 -3.70
N LEU A 42 -0.13 0.82 -4.27
CA LEU A 42 -1.52 0.92 -3.83
C LEU A 42 -2.37 -0.13 -4.55
N ILE A 43 -2.81 -1.15 -3.82
CA ILE A 43 -3.60 -2.28 -4.33
C ILE A 43 -4.94 -2.43 -3.59
N GLY A 44 -5.77 -3.38 -4.04
CA GLY A 44 -7.07 -3.67 -3.43
C GLY A 44 -8.19 -2.70 -3.84
N GLY A 45 -9.37 -2.86 -3.25
CA GLY A 45 -10.57 -2.09 -3.63
C GLY A 45 -10.41 -0.58 -3.43
N GLY A 46 -9.73 -0.15 -2.36
CA GLY A 46 -9.48 1.26 -2.06
C GLY A 46 -8.62 1.97 -3.09
N ALA A 47 -7.75 1.24 -3.81
CA ALA A 47 -6.91 1.79 -4.88
C ALA A 47 -7.73 2.34 -6.06
N LYS A 48 -8.99 1.93 -6.21
CA LYS A 48 -9.90 2.43 -7.27
C LYS A 48 -10.48 3.82 -6.98
N SER A 49 -10.39 4.30 -5.73
CA SER A 49 -10.95 5.58 -5.34
C SER A 49 -10.07 6.74 -5.83
N VAL A 50 -10.60 7.58 -6.71
CA VAL A 50 -9.89 8.77 -7.23
C VAL A 50 -9.42 9.69 -6.09
N ALA A 51 -10.24 9.87 -5.04
CA ALA A 51 -9.87 10.67 -3.88
C ALA A 51 -8.66 10.09 -3.14
N VAL A 52 -8.60 8.76 -2.98
CA VAL A 52 -7.45 8.08 -2.39
C VAL A 52 -6.21 8.26 -3.27
N GLN A 53 -6.34 8.06 -4.59
CA GLN A 53 -5.21 8.19 -5.51
C GLN A 53 -4.59 9.60 -5.48
N GLN A 54 -5.43 10.63 -5.52
CA GLN A 54 -5.01 12.03 -5.51
C GLN A 54 -4.32 12.42 -4.19
N LEU A 55 -4.84 11.96 -3.06
CA LEU A 55 -4.28 12.32 -1.75
C LEU A 55 -3.09 11.44 -1.35
N ALA A 56 -3.05 10.16 -1.75
CA ALA A 56 -2.02 9.21 -1.31
C ALA A 56 -0.60 9.67 -1.70
N ALA A 57 -0.42 10.17 -2.92
CA ALA A 57 0.87 10.67 -3.39
C ALA A 57 1.40 11.83 -2.54
N LYS A 58 0.50 12.68 -2.02
CA LYS A 58 0.85 13.82 -1.17
C LYS A 58 1.09 13.40 0.28
N VAL A 59 0.29 12.49 0.83
CA VAL A 59 0.26 12.17 2.27
C VAL A 59 1.34 11.16 2.65
N LEU A 60 1.57 10.12 1.83
CA LEU A 60 2.39 8.96 2.21
C LEU A 60 3.91 9.21 2.20
N ALA A 61 4.36 10.36 1.67
CA ALA A 61 5.77 10.73 1.56
C ALA A 61 6.66 9.63 0.94
N ALA A 62 6.15 8.98 -0.09
CA ALA A 62 6.83 7.95 -0.86
C ALA A 62 6.33 7.98 -2.30
N LYS A 63 7.08 7.37 -3.24
CA LYS A 63 6.59 7.22 -4.61
C LYS A 63 5.40 6.27 -4.61
N VAL A 64 4.21 6.76 -4.94
CA VAL A 64 2.99 5.94 -5.02
C VAL A 64 2.79 5.45 -6.46
N GLU A 65 2.64 4.14 -6.61
CA GLU A 65 2.34 3.47 -7.88
C GLU A 65 1.08 2.62 -7.73
N ILE A 66 0.26 2.57 -8.77
CA ILE A 66 -0.97 1.77 -8.81
C ILE A 66 -0.77 0.69 -9.88
N PRO A 67 -0.42 -0.54 -9.51
CA PRO A 67 -0.22 -1.60 -10.49
C PRO A 67 -1.55 -2.09 -11.08
N ASN A 68 -1.48 -2.68 -12.28
CA ASN A 68 -2.63 -3.34 -12.89
C ASN A 68 -3.12 -4.48 -11.99
N PRO A 69 -4.41 -4.55 -11.64
CA PRO A 69 -4.96 -5.63 -10.82
C PRO A 69 -4.61 -7.01 -11.36
N GLY A 70 -4.30 -7.95 -10.45
CA GLY A 70 -4.01 -9.32 -10.81
C GLY A 70 -4.04 -10.26 -9.62
N GLU A 71 -3.89 -11.54 -9.90
CA GLU A 71 -3.86 -12.62 -8.90
C GLU A 71 -2.48 -12.71 -8.24
N TYR A 72 -2.07 -11.63 -7.54
CA TYR A 72 -0.69 -11.48 -7.05
C TYR A 72 -0.24 -12.62 -6.12
N VAL A 73 -1.18 -13.23 -5.39
CA VAL A 73 -0.90 -14.41 -4.55
C VAL A 73 -0.58 -15.63 -5.43
N ALA A 74 -1.43 -15.95 -6.40
CA ALA A 74 -1.22 -17.09 -7.29
C ALA A 74 0.04 -16.92 -8.16
N LEU A 75 0.25 -15.70 -8.69
CA LEU A 75 1.45 -15.35 -9.44
C LEU A 75 2.71 -15.46 -8.57
N GLY A 76 2.66 -14.97 -7.33
CA GLY A 76 3.76 -15.10 -6.37
C GLY A 76 4.12 -16.57 -6.10
N ALA A 77 3.12 -17.42 -5.90
CA ALA A 77 3.32 -18.86 -5.70
C ALA A 77 3.95 -19.53 -6.94
N ALA A 78 3.47 -19.20 -8.15
CA ALA A 78 4.05 -19.73 -9.39
C ALA A 78 5.51 -19.28 -9.57
N VAL A 79 5.85 -18.03 -9.25
CA VAL A 79 7.23 -17.53 -9.28
C VAL A 79 8.11 -18.27 -8.27
N GLN A 80 7.61 -18.52 -7.05
CA GLN A 80 8.35 -19.30 -6.05
C GLN A 80 8.60 -20.74 -6.52
N ALA A 81 7.59 -21.44 -7.04
CA ALA A 81 7.74 -22.79 -7.58
C ALA A 81 8.72 -22.83 -8.77
N GLY A 82 8.61 -21.89 -9.70
CA GLY A 82 9.54 -21.76 -10.83
C GLY A 82 10.99 -21.57 -10.38
N LYS A 83 11.23 -20.78 -9.32
CA LYS A 83 12.58 -20.62 -8.74
C LYS A 83 13.11 -21.91 -8.13
N VAL A 84 12.30 -22.64 -7.37
CA VAL A 84 12.70 -23.93 -6.77
C VAL A 84 13.01 -24.98 -7.84
N ILE A 85 12.34 -24.95 -8.98
CA ILE A 85 12.63 -25.86 -10.10
C ILE A 85 13.91 -25.42 -10.84
N ALA A 86 14.11 -24.11 -11.05
CA ALA A 86 15.25 -23.57 -11.80
C ALA A 86 16.57 -23.57 -11.01
N THR A 87 16.49 -23.51 -9.68
CA THR A 87 17.64 -23.75 -8.81
C THR A 87 17.58 -25.20 -8.36
N GLU A 88 18.57 -26.04 -8.72
CA GLU A 88 18.73 -27.36 -8.09
C GLU A 88 19.13 -27.16 -6.63
N ILE A 89 18.21 -26.71 -5.78
CA ILE A 89 18.43 -26.62 -4.35
C ILE A 89 18.43 -28.07 -3.86
N PRO A 90 19.57 -28.60 -3.35
CA PRO A 90 19.55 -29.91 -2.75
C PRO A 90 18.56 -29.84 -1.61
N LEU A 91 17.51 -30.68 -1.66
CA LEU A 91 16.61 -30.85 -0.54
C LEU A 91 17.48 -31.13 0.69
N ARG A 92 17.48 -30.20 1.65
CA ARG A 92 18.14 -30.42 2.94
C ARG A 92 17.46 -31.63 3.56
N LYS A 93 18.12 -32.78 3.51
CA LYS A 93 17.71 -33.95 4.29
C LYS A 93 18.10 -33.64 5.74
N GLU A 94 17.07 -33.34 6.52
CA GLU A 94 17.01 -33.26 7.99
C GLU A 94 17.81 -32.12 8.66
#